data_AF-A0A972STQ7-F1
#
_entry.id   AF-A0A972STQ7-F1
#
_cell.length_a   1.000
_cell.length_b   1.000
_cell.length_c   1.000
_cell.angle_alpha   90.00
_cell.angle_beta   90.00
_cell.angle_gamma   90.00
#
_symmetry.space_group_name_H-M   'P 1'
#
loop_
_entity.id
_entity.type
_entity.pdbx_description
1 polymer ?
#
loop_
_entity_poly.entity_id
_entity_poly.type
_entity_poly.pdbx_seq_one_letter_code
_entity_poly.pdbx_strand_id
1 'polypeptide(L)'
;MERNLSIHKGQIIYLEPRSVLYKSTYETQVIDITERHLRTSMPYQDGKLVLLGVGTLLKVIINPGTTFYSEVIDRCFSPQPGLTLATPWSLTNSGRRTRVIAVTSGKGGVGNYAK
;
A
#
# COMPACT_ATOMS: atom_id res chain seq x y z
N MET A 1 -6.48 11.42 17.43
CA MET A 1 -5.09 10.87 17.49
C MET A 1 -4.69 10.56 16.06
N GLU A 2 -4.22 11.56 15.33
CA GLU A 2 -3.78 11.41 13.94
C GLU A 2 -2.45 10.65 13.94
N ARG A 3 -2.49 9.38 13.56
CA ARG A 3 -1.27 8.63 13.27
C ARG A 3 -0.76 9.13 11.93
N ASN A 4 0.15 10.09 11.94
CA ASN A 4 0.89 10.51 10.75
C ASN A 4 1.74 9.33 10.27
N LEU A 5 1.36 8.72 9.14
CA LEU A 5 2.29 7.92 8.37
C LEU A 5 3.37 8.89 7.89
N SER A 6 4.64 8.66 8.24
CA SER A 6 5.78 9.45 7.76
C SER A 6 6.05 9.15 6.28
N ILE A 7 5.10 9.49 5.42
CA ILE A 7 5.18 9.37 3.97
C ILE A 7 5.33 10.77 3.35
N HIS A 8 6.25 10.92 2.39
CA HIS A 8 6.50 12.19 1.71
C HIS A 8 6.59 12.00 0.19
N LYS A 9 6.36 13.08 -0.55
CA LYS A 9 6.52 13.08 -2.01
C LYS A 9 7.97 12.75 -2.39
N GLY A 10 8.12 11.97 -3.45
CA GLY A 10 9.43 11.48 -3.91
C GLY A 10 9.93 10.25 -3.17
N GLN A 11 9.28 9.81 -2.09
CA GLN A 11 9.70 8.63 -1.33
C GLN A 11 9.48 7.34 -2.13
N ILE A 12 10.43 6.41 -2.04
CA ILE A 12 10.28 5.07 -2.57
C ILE A 12 9.52 4.19 -1.57
N ILE A 13 8.50 3.51 -2.08
CA ILE A 13 7.67 2.56 -1.34
C ILE A 13 7.51 1.28 -2.17
N TYR A 14 7.08 0.21 -1.53
CA TYR A 14 6.89 -1.08 -2.18
C TYR A 14 5.43 -1.51 -2.10
N LEU A 15 4.93 -2.07 -3.20
CA LEU A 15 3.58 -2.59 -3.35
C LEU A 15 3.64 -4.11 -3.48
N GLU A 16 3.00 -4.82 -2.56
CA GLU A 16 2.85 -6.28 -2.60
C GLU A 16 1.38 -6.62 -2.84
N PRO A 17 0.98 -6.94 -4.09
CA PRO A 17 -0.41 -7.24 -4.39
C PRO A 17 -0.88 -8.57 -3.79
N ARG A 18 -2.12 -8.58 -3.31
CA ARG A 18 -2.83 -9.77 -2.85
C ARG A 18 -3.70 -10.30 -3.99
N SER A 19 -3.05 -10.72 -5.07
CA SER A 19 -3.71 -11.24 -6.28
C SER A 19 -3.05 -12.53 -6.73
N VAL A 20 -3.83 -13.42 -7.36
CA VAL A 20 -3.31 -14.64 -8.00
C VAL A 20 -2.43 -14.29 -9.22
N LEU A 21 -2.73 -13.15 -9.87
CA LEU A 21 -2.07 -12.70 -11.10
C LEU A 21 -0.74 -11.98 -10.85
N TYR A 22 -0.61 -11.27 -9.74
CA TYR A 22 0.57 -10.47 -9.41
C TYR A 22 1.21 -11.02 -8.14
N LYS A 23 2.40 -11.62 -8.25
CA LYS A 23 3.09 -12.30 -7.14
C LYS A 23 4.37 -11.60 -6.68
N SER A 24 4.79 -10.57 -7.39
CA SER A 24 6.03 -9.83 -7.10
C SER A 24 5.76 -8.67 -6.13
N THR A 25 6.82 -8.20 -5.48
CA THR A 25 6.83 -6.88 -4.83
C THR A 25 7.32 -5.85 -5.83
N TYR A 26 6.60 -4.74 -5.95
CA TYR A 26 6.88 -3.70 -6.94
C TYR A 26 7.35 -2.42 -6.26
N GLU A 27 8.52 -1.93 -6.68
CA GLU A 27 9.00 -0.61 -6.27
C GLU A 27 8.23 0.49 -7.00
N THR A 28 7.85 1.53 -6.27
CA THR A 28 7.20 2.72 -6.83
C THR A 28 7.58 3.96 -6.03
N GLN A 29 7.40 5.13 -6.65
CA GLN A 29 7.68 6.42 -6.03
C GLN A 29 6.37 7.15 -5.72
N VAL A 30 6.29 7.77 -4.56
CA VAL A 30 5.17 8.63 -4.16
C VAL A 30 5.19 9.91 -5.00
N ILE A 31 4.14 10.13 -5.78
CA ILE A 31 3.96 11.36 -6.57
C ILE A 31 3.21 12.40 -5.73
N ASP A 32 2.13 11.98 -5.10
CA ASP A 32 1.24 12.89 -4.35
C ASP A 32 0.59 12.19 -3.17
N ILE A 33 0.26 12.96 -2.15
CA ILE A 33 -0.34 12.48 -0.91
C ILE A 33 -1.47 13.42 -0.56
N THR A 34 -2.67 12.86 -0.46
CA THR A 34 -3.86 13.56 0.02
C THR A 34 -4.41 12.81 1.23
N GLU A 35 -5.33 13.43 1.97
CA GLU A 35 -6.02 12.75 3.09
C GLU A 35 -6.67 11.44 2.63
N ARG A 36 -7.19 11.44 1.39
CA ARG A 36 -8.01 10.33 0.89
C ARG A 36 -7.26 9.30 0.06
N HIS A 37 -6.24 9.75 -0.65
CA HIS A 37 -5.58 8.98 -1.68
C HIS A 37 -4.07 9.22 -1.67
N LEU A 38 -3.34 8.15 -1.97
CA LEU A 38 -1.90 8.16 -2.20
C LEU A 38 -1.66 7.91 -3.68
N ARG A 39 -1.05 8.85 -4.40
CA ARG A 39 -0.69 8.69 -5.80
C ARG A 39 0.76 8.24 -5.91
N THR A 40 1.00 7.18 -6.68
CA THR A 40 2.33 6.64 -6.93
C THR A 40 2.62 6.60 -8.43
N SER A 41 3.90 6.53 -8.80
CA SER A 41 4.30 6.23 -10.17
C SER A 41 3.83 4.83 -10.57
N MET A 42 3.72 4.59 -11.87
CA MET A 42 3.41 3.24 -12.32
C MET A 42 4.59 2.31 -12.00
N PRO A 43 4.38 1.17 -11.34
CA PRO A 43 5.44 0.22 -11.09
C PRO A 43 5.95 -0.41 -12.40
N TYR A 44 7.23 -0.73 -12.43
CA TYR A 44 7.86 -1.46 -13.53
C TYR A 44 8.47 -2.76 -13.02
N GLN A 45 8.42 -3.80 -13.85
CA GLN A 45 9.14 -5.06 -13.64
C GLN A 45 9.78 -5.45 -14.97
N ASP A 46 11.09 -5.67 -14.97
CA ASP A 46 11.88 -6.05 -16.16
C ASP A 46 11.65 -5.12 -17.37
N GLY A 47 11.60 -3.81 -17.10
CA GLY A 47 11.35 -2.77 -18.10
C GLY A 47 9.91 -2.68 -18.61
N LYS A 48 8.99 -3.50 -18.08
CA LYS A 48 7.57 -3.52 -18.47
C LYS A 48 6.71 -2.85 -17.39
N LEU A 49 5.72 -2.08 -17.84
CA LEU A 49 4.70 -1.49 -16.97
C LEU A 49 3.87 -2.58 -16.31
N VAL A 50 3.73 -2.51 -14.99
CA VAL A 50 2.91 -3.42 -14.21
C VAL A 50 1.54 -2.78 -14.00
N LEU A 51 0.56 -3.31 -14.73
CA LEU A 51 -0.81 -2.79 -14.72
C LEU A 51 -1.60 -3.41 -13.59
N LEU A 52 -1.43 -2.92 -12.37
CA LEU A 52 -2.29 -3.32 -11.25
C LEU A 52 -3.73 -2.86 -11.54
N GLY A 53 -4.67 -3.81 -11.53
CA GLY A 53 -6.09 -3.54 -11.81
C GLY A 53 -6.74 -2.75 -10.68
N VAL A 54 -7.73 -1.92 -11.02
CA VAL A 54 -8.61 -1.29 -10.01
C VAL A 54 -9.28 -2.40 -9.19
N GLY A 55 -9.35 -2.21 -7.87
CA GLY A 55 -9.82 -3.21 -6.92
C GLY A 55 -8.74 -4.18 -6.42
N THR A 56 -7.50 -4.10 -6.93
CA THR A 56 -6.42 -4.94 -6.43
C THR A 56 -6.05 -4.51 -5.02
N LEU A 57 -6.21 -5.42 -4.06
CA LEU A 57 -5.74 -5.24 -2.69
C LEU A 57 -4.22 -5.33 -2.64
N LEU A 58 -3.58 -4.39 -1.95
CA LEU A 58 -2.14 -4.27 -1.84
C LEU A 58 -1.74 -4.18 -0.37
N LYS A 59 -0.59 -4.74 -0.04
CA LYS A 59 0.17 -4.35 1.15
C LYS A 59 1.20 -3.31 0.71
N VAL A 60 1.10 -2.11 1.25
CA VAL A 60 2.05 -1.01 1.04
C VAL A 60 3.12 -1.09 2.11
N ILE A 61 4.38 -1.03 1.71
CA ILE A 61 5.54 -1.11 2.58
C ILE A 61 6.36 0.16 2.41
N ILE A 62 6.47 0.93 3.49
CA ILE A 62 7.24 2.16 3.60
C ILE A 62 8.42 1.91 4.51
N ASN A 63 9.62 2.18 4.02
CA ASN A 63 10.83 2.04 4.82
C ASN A 63 11.14 3.31 5.63
N PRO A 64 11.67 3.16 6.86
CA PRO A 64 11.80 1.92 7.62
C PRO A 64 10.50 1.57 8.39
N GLY A 65 9.90 0.41 8.09
CA GLY A 65 9.04 -0.33 9.01
C GLY A 65 7.55 0.00 9.07
N THR A 66 7.02 0.90 8.25
CA THR A 66 5.57 1.15 8.23
C THR A 66 4.91 0.34 7.11
N THR A 67 3.91 -0.47 7.44
CA THR A 67 3.13 -1.20 6.44
C THR A 67 1.64 -1.02 6.68
N PHE A 68 0.87 -0.94 5.60
CA PHE A 68 -0.59 -0.86 5.68
C PHE A 68 -1.23 -1.53 4.47
N TYR A 69 -2.50 -1.92 4.58
CA TYR A 69 -3.27 -2.44 3.47
C TYR A 69 -3.98 -1.30 2.74
N SER A 70 -4.01 -1.42 1.42
CA SER A 70 -4.60 -0.46 0.50
C SER A 70 -5.31 -1.19 -0.63
N GLU A 71 -6.05 -0.42 -1.44
CA GLU A 71 -6.66 -0.87 -2.68
C GLU A 71 -6.27 0.09 -3.80
N VAL A 72 -6.10 -0.43 -5.02
CA VAL A 72 -5.99 0.42 -6.23
C VAL A 72 -7.36 0.97 -6.55
N ILE A 73 -7.55 2.28 -6.42
CA ILE A 73 -8.81 2.97 -6.71
C ILE A 73 -8.88 3.40 -8.16
N ASP A 74 -7.75 3.85 -8.70
CA ASP A 74 -7.67 4.34 -10.08
C ASP A 74 -6.27 4.14 -10.66
N ARG A 75 -6.17 4.17 -11.98
CA ARG A 75 -4.93 4.12 -12.75
C ARG A 75 -4.97 5.16 -13.87
N CYS A 76 -3.94 5.99 -13.91
CA CYS A 76 -3.78 7.00 -14.94
C CYS A 76 -2.64 6.59 -15.87
N PHE A 77 -2.82 6.79 -17.18
CA PHE A 77 -1.80 6.51 -18.20
C PHE A 77 -1.26 7.76 -18.88
N SER A 78 -1.97 8.88 -18.77
CA SER A 78 -1.62 10.16 -19.38
C SER A 78 -2.24 11.31 -18.59
N PRO A 79 -1.57 12.46 -18.40
CA PRO A 79 -0.24 12.80 -18.92
C PRO A 79 0.91 12.18 -18.09
N GLN A 80 0.64 11.72 -16.87
CA GLN A 80 1.65 11.14 -15.98
C GLN A 80 1.16 9.76 -15.48
N PRO A 81 1.72 8.65 -15.99
CA PRO A 81 1.35 7.31 -15.57
C PRO A 81 1.49 7.10 -14.06
N GLY A 82 0.45 6.57 -13.43
CA GLY A 82 0.47 6.33 -12.00
C GLY A 82 -0.72 5.53 -11.48
N LEU A 83 -0.61 5.12 -10.24
CA LEU A 83 -1.66 4.44 -9.50
C LEU A 83 -2.18 5.37 -8.39
N THR A 84 -3.50 5.34 -8.19
CA THR A 84 -4.16 6.01 -7.07
C THR A 84 -4.58 4.94 -6.07
N LEU A 85 -4.05 5.04 -4.85
CA LEU A 85 -4.23 4.08 -3.79
C LEU A 85 -5.10 4.66 -2.67
N ALA A 86 -5.93 3.83 -2.04
CA ALA A 86 -6.68 4.20 -0.85
C ALA A 86 -5.74 4.46 0.34
N THR A 87 -5.84 5.61 1.00
CA THR A 87 -5.14 5.77 2.28
C THR A 87 -5.83 4.97 3.39
N PRO A 88 -5.10 4.50 4.41
CA PRO A 88 -5.69 3.70 5.48
C PRO A 88 -6.76 4.45 6.29
N TRP A 89 -6.68 5.78 6.40
CA TRP A 89 -7.70 6.60 7.05
C TRP A 89 -8.98 6.78 6.20
N SER A 90 -8.91 6.55 4.89
CA SER A 90 -10.09 6.58 4.01
C SER A 90 -10.88 5.28 4.09
N LEU A 91 -10.17 4.17 4.27
CA LEU A 91 -10.79 2.85 4.44
C LEU A 91 -11.70 2.80 5.67
N THR A 92 -11.45 3.61 6.70
CA THR A 92 -12.32 3.68 7.89
C THR A 92 -13.61 4.46 7.67
N ASN A 93 -13.66 5.37 6.68
CA ASN A 93 -14.83 6.23 6.42
C ASN A 93 -15.68 5.77 5.22
N SER A 94 -15.14 4.94 4.33
CA SER A 94 -15.95 4.34 3.27
C SER A 94 -16.71 3.14 3.84
N GLY A 95 -18.04 3.14 3.77
CA GLY A 95 -18.93 2.09 4.31
C GLY A 95 -18.78 0.68 3.72
N ARG A 96 -17.64 0.34 3.10
CA ARG A 96 -17.27 -1.03 2.75
C ARG A 96 -16.43 -1.61 3.89
N ARG A 97 -16.93 -2.70 4.48
CA ARG A 97 -16.34 -3.47 5.59
C ARG A 97 -14.97 -4.05 5.20
N THR A 98 -13.91 -3.24 5.16
CA THR A 98 -12.53 -3.73 5.10
C THR A 98 -11.99 -3.78 6.53
N ARG A 99 -11.73 -4.99 7.02
CA ARG A 99 -11.19 -5.21 8.37
C ARG A 99 -9.76 -4.67 8.43
N VAL A 100 -9.58 -3.48 9.00
CA VAL A 100 -8.27 -2.93 9.33
C VAL A 100 -7.74 -3.66 10.56
N ILE A 101 -6.73 -4.51 10.40
CA ILE A 101 -5.96 -5.07 11.52
C ILE A 101 -4.71 -4.20 11.68
N ALA A 102 -4.68 -3.38 12.74
CA ALA A 102 -3.47 -2.66 13.13
C ALA A 102 -2.55 -3.63 13.88
N VAL A 103 -1.42 -4.01 13.27
CA VAL A 103 -0.36 -4.75 13.97
C VAL A 103 0.58 -3.74 14.61
N THR A 104 0.50 -3.60 15.93
CA THR A 104 1.51 -2.88 16.71
C THR A 104 2.61 -3.86 17.07
N SER A 105 3.87 -3.57 16.74
CA SER A 105 5.02 -4.30 17.30
C SER A 105 5.09 -4.09 18.81
N GLY A 106 4.48 -4.99 19.56
CA GLY A 106 4.62 -5.13 21.00
C GLY A 106 5.54 -6.32 21.31
N LYS A 107 6.64 -6.05 22.01
CA LYS A 107 7.65 -6.99 22.53
C LYS A 107 7.05 -8.20 23.29
N GLY A 108 7.77 -9.32 23.26
CA GLY A 108 7.83 -10.28 24.38
C GLY A 108 7.43 -11.71 24.03
N GLY A 109 8.41 -12.59 23.85
CA GLY A 109 8.17 -14.03 23.73
C GLY A 109 7.80 -14.69 25.05
N VAL A 110 7.30 -15.93 24.98
CA VAL A 110 7.87 -17.15 25.59
C VAL A 110 7.21 -18.31 24.86
N GLY A 111 8.01 -19.10 24.13
CA GLY A 111 7.55 -20.38 23.59
C GLY A 111 7.48 -21.41 24.70
N ASN A 112 6.35 -22.12 24.78
CA ASN A 112 6.26 -23.40 25.48
C ASN A 112 5.30 -24.27 24.68
N TYR A 113 5.87 -25.13 23.84
CA TYR A 113 5.15 -26.28 23.29
C TYR A 113 5.41 -27.45 24.25
N ALA A 114 4.44 -27.77 25.09
CA ALA A 114 4.40 -29.03 25.83
C ALA A 114 3.44 -29.99 25.10
N LYS A 115 3.93 -31.23 24.93
CA LYS A 115 3.31 -32.38 24.28
C LYS A 115 1.88 -32.67 24.73
#